data_AF-A0A0C9YH47-F1
#
_entry.id   AF-A0A0C9YH47-F1
#
_cell.length_a   1.000
_cell.length_b   1.000
_cell.length_c   1.000
_cell.angle_alpha   90.00
_cell.angle_beta   90.00
_cell.angle_gamma   90.00
#
_symmetry.space_group_name_H-M   'P 1'
#
loop_
_entity.id
_entity.type
_entity.pdbx_description
1 polymer ?
#
loop_
_entity_poly.entity_id
_entity_poly.type
_entity_poly.pdbx_seq_one_letter_code
_entity_poly.pdbx_strand_id
1 'polypeptide(L)' 'MRKAASFPVETQRLEGILTRMYTVHKKKAMTGLTLSDGTCIPKVTHLSVPTRVFHRDSAVYDNPGVFSPFWFS' A
#
# COMPACT_ATOMS: atom_id res chain seq x y z
N MET A 1 -17.62 -10.24 -14.42
CA MET A 1 -16.84 -9.10 -14.97
C MET A 1 -15.51 -8.89 -14.22
N ARG A 2 -14.70 -9.93 -14.00
CA ARG A 2 -13.49 -9.83 -13.16
C ARG A 2 -12.38 -8.96 -13.78
N LYS A 3 -12.16 -9.11 -15.08
CA LYS A 3 -11.22 -8.29 -15.86
C LYS A 3 -11.57 -6.79 -15.86
N ALA A 4 -12.86 -6.46 -15.98
CA ALA A 4 -13.32 -5.07 -15.92
C ALA A 4 -13.11 -4.44 -14.54
N ALA A 5 -13.18 -5.24 -13.47
CA ALA A 5 -12.87 -4.78 -12.11
C ALA A 5 -11.36 -4.68 -11.83
N SER A 6 -10.51 -5.43 -12.54
CA SER A 6 -9.06 -5.39 -12.35
C SER A 6 -8.44 -4.05 -12.79
N PHE A 7 -8.92 -3.48 -13.90
CA PHE A 7 -8.42 -2.21 -14.43
C PHE A 7 -8.50 -1.03 -13.44
N PRO A 8 -9.66 -0.74 -12.80
CA PRO A 8 -9.74 0.34 -11.82
C PRO A 8 -8.90 0.09 -10.56
N VAL A 9 -8.75 -1.18 -10.14
CA VAL A 9 -7.88 -1.54 -9.01
C VAL A 9 -6.42 -1.23 -9.34
N GLU A 10 -5.95 -1.62 -10.53
CA GLU A 10 -4.59 -1.29 -10.98
C GLU A 10 -4.36 0.22 -11.14
N THR A 11 -5.37 0.93 -11.67
CA THR A 11 -5.33 2.39 -11.79
C THR A 11 -5.16 3.03 -10.41
N GLN A 12 -5.88 2.56 -9.40
CA GLN A 12 -5.76 3.05 -8.04
C GLN A 12 -4.40 2.71 -7.41
N ARG A 13 -3.83 1.53 -7.70
CA ARG A 13 -2.49 1.14 -7.24
C ARG A 13 -1.42 2.12 -7.71
N LEU A 14 -1.40 2.46 -9.00
CA LEU A 14 -0.34 3.28 -9.61
C LEU A 14 -0.55 4.79 -9.50
N GLU A 15 -1.77 5.25 -9.78
CA GLU A 15 -2.09 6.68 -9.98
C GLU A 15 -3.26 7.17 -9.11
N GLY A 16 -3.76 6.34 -8.19
CA GLY A 16 -4.85 6.70 -7.29
C GLY A 16 -4.58 7.98 -6.49
N ILE A 17 -5.66 8.63 -6.04
CA ILE A 17 -5.63 9.89 -5.27
C ILE A 17 -4.69 9.78 -4.05
N LEU A 18 -4.70 8.62 -3.38
CA LEU A 18 -3.85 8.34 -2.22
C LEU A 18 -2.37 8.11 -2.58
N THR A 19 -2.07 7.83 -3.85
CA THR A 19 -0.73 7.55 -4.39
C THR A 19 -0.06 8.80 -4.93
N ARG A 20 -0.82 9.76 -5.46
CA ARG A 20 -0.28 10.98 -6.12
C ARG A 20 0.00 12.12 -5.14
N MET A 21 -0.79 12.23 -4.08
CA MET A 21 -0.50 13.09 -2.94
C MET A 21 0.36 12.28 -1.97
N TYR A 22 1.29 12.91 -1.26
CA TYR A 22 2.12 12.32 -0.20
C TYR A 22 1.26 11.86 1.00
N THR A 23 0.24 11.05 0.75
CA THR A 23 -0.77 10.61 1.69
C THR A 23 -0.20 9.46 2.50
N VAL A 24 0.76 9.84 3.35
CA VAL A 24 1.18 9.04 4.46
C VAL A 24 -0.06 8.77 5.31
N HIS A 25 -0.51 7.52 5.34
CA HIS A 25 -1.60 7.16 6.23
C HIS A 25 -1.07 7.23 7.65
N LYS A 26 -1.55 8.24 8.38
CA LYS A 26 -1.19 8.42 9.78
C LYS A 26 -2.07 7.54 10.64
N LYS A 27 -1.45 6.64 11.40
CA LYS A 27 -2.13 5.81 12.39
C LYS A 27 -1.54 6.08 13.76
N LYS A 28 -2.32 5.84 14.81
CA LYS A 28 -1.83 5.86 16.19
C LYS A 28 -1.96 4.45 16.77
N ALA A 29 -0.88 3.93 17.32
CA ALA A 29 -0.89 2.64 18.00
C ALA A 29 -1.72 2.74 19.29
N MET A 30 -2.89 2.10 19.33
CA MET A 30 -3.76 2.13 20.51
C MET A 30 -3.32 1.14 21.59
N THR A 31 -2.55 0.15 21.20
CA THR A 31 -1.88 -0.84 22.05
C THR A 31 -0.43 -1.00 21.57
N GLY A 32 0.43 -1.58 22.41
CA GLY A 32 1.73 -2.06 21.92
C GLY A 32 1.51 -3.20 20.92
N LEU A 33 2.27 -3.25 19.83
CA LEU A 33 2.23 -4.34 18.87
C LEU A 33 3.64 -4.68 18.39
N THR A 34 3.86 -5.94 18.03
CA THR A 34 5.11 -6.41 17.42
C THR A 34 4.83 -6.78 15.97
N LEU A 35 5.60 -6.21 15.06
CA LEU A 35 5.55 -6.52 13.64
C LEU A 35 6.21 -7.89 13.37
N SER A 36 5.96 -8.45 12.18
CA SER A 36 6.45 -9.79 11.79
C SER A 36 7.98 -9.90 11.74
N ASP A 37 8.69 -8.79 11.61
CA ASP A 37 10.15 -8.69 11.65
C ASP A 37 10.71 -8.62 13.10
N GLY A 38 9.83 -8.65 14.11
CA GLY A 38 10.20 -8.49 15.51
C GLY A 38 10.24 -7.04 15.99
N THR A 39 9.99 -6.05 15.12
CA THR A 39 9.98 -4.63 15.51
C THR A 39 8.82 -4.33 16.45
N CYS A 40 9.12 -3.85 17.65
CA CYS A 40 8.12 -3.47 18.66
C CYS A 40 7.70 -2.01 18.49
N ILE A 41 6.38 -1.77 18.37
CA ILE A 41 5.78 -0.45 18.33
C ILE A 41 5.08 -0.19 19.67
N PRO A 42 5.54 0.80 20.45
CA PRO A 42 4.90 1.17 21.71
C PRO A 42 3.49 1.74 21.53
N LYS A 43 2.65 1.61 22.56
CA LYS A 43 1.36 2.31 22.65
C LYS A 43 1.56 3.82 22.48
N VAL A 44 0.59 4.50 21.88
CA VAL A 44 0.54 5.96 21.60
C VAL A 44 1.49 6.41 20.47
N THR A 45 2.28 5.52 19.87
CA THR A 45 3.18 5.85 18.76
C THR A 45 2.41 6.26 17.51
N HIS A 46 2.82 7.35 16.86
CA HIS A 46 2.28 7.77 15.57
C HIS A 46 3.07 7.11 14.44
N LEU A 47 2.37 6.38 13.59
CA LEU A 47 2.91 5.66 12.46
C LEU A 47 2.52 6.36 11.17
N SER A 48 3.43 6.30 10.21
CA SER A 48 3.31 6.90 8.90
C SER A 48 3.47 5.80 7.86
N VAL A 49 2.39 5.42 7.18
CA VAL A 49 2.41 4.34 6.19
C VAL A 49 2.52 4.94 4.77
N PRO A 50 3.66 4.79 4.09
CA PRO A 50 3.84 5.30 2.73
C PRO A 50 3.20 4.35 1.70
N THR A 51 1.89 4.46 1.50
CA THR A 51 1.11 3.61 0.58
C THR A 51 1.67 3.53 -0.84
N ARG A 52 2.18 4.64 -1.37
CA ARG A 52 2.81 4.68 -2.70
C ARG A 52 4.02 3.75 -2.83
N VAL A 53 4.81 3.62 -1.76
CA VAL A 53 6.00 2.76 -1.75
C VAL A 53 5.58 1.30 -1.73
N PHE A 54 4.64 0.93 -0.85
CA PHE A 54 4.11 -0.43 -0.79
C PHE A 54 3.45 -0.88 -2.10
N HIS A 55 2.72 0.02 -2.75
CA HIS A 55 2.10 -0.27 -4.04
C HIS A 55 3.12 -0.45 -5.17
N ARG A 56 4.37 -0.01 -4.99
CA ARG A 56 5.44 -0.14 -5.99
C ARG A 56 6.60 -1.02 -5.51
N ASP A 57 6.36 -1.84 -4.51
CA ASP A 57 7.35 -2.76 -3.96
C ASP A 57 7.59 -3.93 -4.92
N SER A 58 8.84 -4.09 -5.36
CA SER A 58 9.25 -5.18 -6.25
C SER A 58 9.25 -6.55 -5.56
N ALA A 59 9.20 -6.60 -4.22
CA ALA A 59 9.02 -7.85 -3.50
C ALA A 59 7.57 -8.37 -3.58
N VAL A 60 6.61 -7.50 -3.91
CA VAL A 60 5.18 -7.85 -4.01
C VAL A 60 4.71 -7.93 -5.46
N TYR A 61 5.25 -7.06 -6.32
CA TYR A 61 4.79 -6.88 -7.70
C TYR A 61 5.96 -6.93 -8.68
N ASP A 62 5.87 -7.77 -9.72
CA ASP A 62 6.86 -7.78 -10.80
C ASP A 62 6.77 -6.50 -11.64
N ASN A 63 7.89 -5.85 -11.96
CA ASN A 63 7.89 -4.57 -12.70
C ASN A 63 6.89 -3.53 -12.14
N PRO A 64 7.00 -3.16 -10.86
CA PRO A 64 5.95 -2.47 -10.10
C PRO A 64 5.55 -1.10 -10.64
N GLY A 65 6.39 -0.48 -11.47
CA GLY A 65 6.12 0.80 -12.14
C GLY A 65 5.32 0.70 -13.44
N VAL A 66 5.07 -0.51 -13.95
CA VAL A 66 4.35 -0.75 -15.21
C VAL A 66 2.88 -1.01 -14.91
N PHE A 67 2.00 -0.39 -15.69
CA PHE A 67 0.56 -0.61 -15.59
C PHE A 67 0.16 -1.96 -16.19
N SER A 68 -0.47 -2.82 -15.40
CA SER A 68 -0.96 -4.14 -15.83
C SER A 68 -2.48 -4.27 -15.61
N PRO A 69 -3.31 -4.13 -16.65
CA PRO A 69 -4.76 -4.02 -16.51
C PRO A 69 -5.44 -5.25 -15.87
N PHE A 70 -4.79 -6.41 -15.86
CA PHE A 70 -5.38 -7.70 -15.48
C PHE A 70 -4.72 -8.36 -14.27
N TRP A 71 -3.93 -7.62 -13.49
CA TRP A 71 -3.24 -8.18 -12.32
C TRP A 71 -4.15 -8.77 -11.25
N PHE A 72 -5.38 -8.28 -11.15
CA PHE A 72 -6.33 -8.69 -10.13
C PHE A 72 -7.43 -9.61 -10.68
N SER A 73 -7.23 -10.20 -11.87
CA SER A 73 -8.22 -11.04 -12.57
C SER A 73 -7.89 -12.52 -12.68
#